data_AF-A0AAW5SQZ9-F1
#
_entry.id   AF-A0AAW5SQZ9-F1
#
_cell.length_a   1.000
_cell.length_b   1.000
_cell.length_c   1.000
_cell.angle_alpha   90.00
_cell.angle_beta   90.00
_cell.angle_gamma   90.00
#
_symmetry.space_group_name_H-M   'P 1'
#
loop_
_entity.id
_entity.type
_entity.pdbx_description
1 polymer ?
#
loop_
_entity_poly.entity_id
_entity_poly.type
_entity_poly.pdbx_seq_one_letter_code
_entity_poly.pdbx_strand_id
1 'polypeptide(L)' 'MTHRLVTAYWEGRKAFPHTLVNPYAGLGDRAIARMWRLGWQRAADEQRGIPSEEERLARFAAEIDALLD' A
#
# COMPACT_ATOMS: atom_id res chain seq x y z
N MET A 1 16.95 -17.85 1.99
CA MET A 1 16.62 -16.41 2.14
C MET A 1 15.23 -16.08 1.59
N THR A 2 14.90 -16.51 0.37
CA THR A 2 13.63 -16.23 -0.33
C THR A 2 12.36 -16.49 0.49
N HIS A 3 12.34 -17.58 1.27
CA HIS A 3 11.19 -17.93 2.09
C HIS A 3 10.82 -16.85 3.12
N ARG A 4 11.81 -16.19 3.76
CA ARG A 4 11.55 -15.15 4.77
C ARG A 4 10.95 -13.88 4.16
N LEU A 5 11.39 -13.50 2.97
CA LEU A 5 10.86 -12.34 2.24
C LEU A 5 9.43 -12.56 1.79
N VAL A 6 9.11 -13.76 1.29
CA VAL A 6 7.75 -14.16 0.91
C VAL A 6 6.84 -14.21 2.14
N THR A 7 7.30 -14.76 3.26
CA THR A 7 6.54 -14.74 4.52
C THR A 7 6.24 -13.31 4.96
N ALA A 8 7.24 -12.42 5.00
CA ALA A 8 7.06 -11.04 5.41
C ALA A 8 6.02 -10.31 4.54
N TYR A 9 6.05 -10.54 3.21
CA TYR A 9 5.05 -10.03 2.28
C TYR A 9 3.63 -10.48 2.62
N TRP A 10 3.41 -11.78 2.85
CA TRP A 10 2.09 -12.31 3.19
C TRP A 10 1.59 -11.81 4.55
N GLU A 11 2.46 -11.73 5.55
CA GLU A 11 2.12 -11.16 6.85
C GLU A 11 1.75 -9.66 6.73
N GLY A 12 2.39 -8.93 5.82
CA GLY A 12 2.02 -7.55 5.47
C GLY A 12 0.61 -7.44 4.90
N ARG A 13 0.26 -8.32 3.95
CA ARG A 13 -1.10 -8.36 3.37
C ARG A 13 -2.17 -8.64 4.41
N LYS A 14 -1.94 -9.59 5.32
CA LYS A 14 -2.90 -9.95 6.38
C LYS A 14 -3.06 -8.86 7.44
N ALA A 15 -2.01 -8.08 7.68
CA ALA A 15 -2.04 -7.00 8.65
C ALA A 15 -2.89 -5.81 8.21
N PHE A 16 -3.17 -5.69 6.91
CA PHE A 16 -4.12 -4.72 6.38
C PHE A 16 -5.57 -5.15 6.66
N PRO A 17 -6.50 -4.26 7.08
CA PRO A 17 -6.31 -2.85 7.44
C PRO A 17 -5.97 -2.65 8.94
N HIS A 18 -5.75 -3.73 9.67
CA HIS A 18 -5.71 -3.76 11.14
C HIS A 18 -4.55 -2.98 11.79
N THR A 19 -3.39 -2.87 11.14
CA THR A 19 -2.24 -2.14 11.70
C THR A 19 -1.30 -1.59 10.64
N LEU A 20 -0.70 -0.43 10.92
CA LEU A 20 0.40 0.17 10.15
C LEU A 20 1.78 -0.12 10.75
N VAL A 21 1.83 -0.71 11.95
CA VAL A 21 3.08 -0.98 12.67
C VAL A 21 3.75 -2.20 12.06
N ASN A 22 4.90 -1.97 11.42
CA ASN A 22 5.70 -3.03 10.82
C ASN A 22 6.53 -3.75 11.91
N PRO A 23 6.26 -5.04 12.19
CA PRO A 23 6.95 -5.77 13.26
C PRO A 23 8.43 -6.04 12.95
N TYR A 24 8.86 -5.86 11.70
CA TYR A 24 10.25 -6.03 11.29
C TYR A 24 11.04 -4.71 11.29
N ALA A 25 10.39 -3.58 11.59
CA ALA A 25 11.09 -2.31 11.76
C ALA A 25 12.09 -2.41 12.92
N GLY A 26 13.36 -2.06 12.67
CA GLY A 26 14.40 -2.06 13.70
C GLY A 26 15.15 -3.39 13.89
N LEU A 27 14.75 -4.49 13.24
CA LEU A 27 15.43 -5.80 13.36
C LEU A 27 16.72 -5.93 12.51
N GLY A 28 17.21 -4.83 11.92
CA GLY A 28 18.42 -4.81 11.08
C GLY A 28 18.24 -5.32 9.65
N ASP A 29 17.27 -6.20 9.40
CA ASP A 29 16.95 -6.67 8.05
C ASP A 29 15.93 -5.75 7.34
N ARG A 30 16.49 -4.78 6.60
CA ARG A 30 15.70 -3.81 5.84
C ARG A 30 14.89 -4.45 4.71
N ALA A 31 15.32 -5.59 4.17
CA ALA A 31 14.62 -6.25 3.06
C ALA A 31 13.31 -6.87 3.55
N ILE A 32 13.34 -7.56 4.70
CA ILE A 32 12.15 -8.12 5.34
C ILE A 32 11.13 -7.02 5.68
N ALA A 33 11.58 -5.91 6.28
CA ALA A 33 10.71 -4.78 6.59
C ALA A 33 10.07 -4.17 5.32
N ARG A 34 10.82 -4.04 4.23
CA ARG A 34 10.29 -3.56 2.95
C ARG A 34 9.24 -4.51 2.37
N MET A 35 9.49 -5.81 2.40
CA MET A 35 8.55 -6.81 1.88
C MET A 35 7.23 -6.81 2.63
N TRP A 36 7.26 -6.67 3.96
CA TRP A 36 6.03 -6.52 4.75
C TRP A 36 5.25 -5.27 4.35
N ARG A 37 5.92 -4.12 4.21
CA ARG A 37 5.26 -2.88 3.79
C ARG A 37 4.64 -3.00 2.40
N LEU A 38 5.34 -3.65 1.46
CA LEU A 38 4.83 -3.90 0.12
C LEU A 38 3.55 -4.75 0.14
N GLY A 39 3.51 -5.81 0.95
CA GLY A 39 2.30 -6.62 1.12
C GLY A 39 1.13 -5.80 1.65
N TRP A 40 1.36 -4.98 2.67
CA TRP A 40 0.33 -4.11 3.24
C TRP A 40 -0.23 -3.13 2.21
N GLN A 41 0.66 -2.43 1.47
CA GLN A 41 0.27 -1.47 0.44
C GLN A 41 -0.53 -2.15 -0.68
N ARG A 42 -0.11 -3.35 -1.09
CA ARG A 42 -0.83 -4.10 -2.12
C ARG A 42 -2.26 -4.44 -1.70
N ALA A 43 -2.46 -4.89 -0.46
CA ALA A 43 -3.80 -5.15 0.07
C ALA A 43 -4.64 -3.88 0.17
N ALA A 44 -4.02 -2.74 0.52
CA ALA A 44 -4.68 -1.44 0.54
C ALA A 44 -5.14 -0.98 -0.85
N ASP A 45 -4.28 -1.11 -1.85
CA ASP A 45 -4.59 -0.77 -3.24
C ASP A 45 -5.69 -1.68 -3.80
N GLU A 46 -5.65 -2.98 -3.47
CA GLU A 46 -6.70 -3.93 -3.85
C GLU A 46 -8.05 -3.59 -3.20
N GLN A 47 -8.08 -3.17 -1.93
CA GLN A 47 -9.32 -2.73 -1.27
C GLN A 47 -9.85 -1.41 -1.84
N ARG A 48 -8.98 -0.47 -2.20
CA ARG A 48 -9.37 0.80 -2.85
C ARG A 48 -10.00 0.58 -4.22
N GLY A 49 -9.76 -0.58 -4.85
CA GLY A 49 -10.20 -0.85 -6.20
C GLY A 49 -9.47 0.03 -7.22
N ILE A 50 -9.73 -0.24 -8.50
CA ILE A 50 -9.31 0.65 -9.58
C ILE A 50 -10.37 1.75 -9.67
N PRO A 51 -10.01 3.04 -9.53
CA PRO A 51 -11.00 4.12 -9.63
C PRO A 51 -11.69 4.04 -11.00
N SER A 52 -13.01 4.19 -10.99
CA SER A 52 -13.80 4.20 -12.22
C SER A 52 -13.39 5.37 -13.12
N GLU A 53 -13.74 5.31 -14.40
CA GLU A 53 -13.48 6.42 -15.32
C GLU A 53 -14.12 7.73 -14.83
N GLU A 54 -15.33 7.65 -14.28
CA GLU A 54 -16.07 8.77 -13.69
C GLU A 54 -15.32 9.39 -12.49
N GLU A 55 -14.80 8.55 -11.58
CA GLU A 55 -14.01 9.03 -10.43
C GLU A 55 -12.69 9.68 -10.87
N ARG A 56 -12.09 9.18 -11.96
CA ARG A 56 -10.89 9.79 -12.54
C ARG A 56 -11.20 11.15 -13.16
N LEU A 57 -12.30 11.24 -13.93
CA LEU A 57 -12.73 12.49 -14.57
C LEU A 57 -13.13 13.54 -13.54
N ALA A 58 -13.84 13.16 -12.47
CA ALA A 58 -14.22 14.07 -11.38
C ALA A 58 -13.00 14.67 -10.68
N ARG A 59 -11.97 13.86 -10.42
CA ARG A 59 -10.70 14.36 -9.86
C ARG A 59 -9.98 15.30 -10.83
N PHE A 60 -9.92 14.96 -12.13
CA PHE A 60 -9.30 15.85 -13.12
C PHE A 60 -10.03 17.19 -13.23
N ALA A 61 -11.35 17.20 -13.18
CA ALA A 61 -12.13 18.44 -13.17
C ALA A 61 -11.78 19.30 -11.95
N ALA A 62 -11.74 18.70 -10.75
CA ALA A 62 -11.35 19.40 -9.52
C ALA A 62 -9.91 19.95 -9.55
N GLU A 63 -8.97 19.23 -10.17
CA GLU A 63 -7.59 19.70 -10.35
C GLU A 63 -7.51 20.89 -11.33
N ILE A 64 -8.34 20.91 -12.37
CA ILE A 64 -8.43 22.04 -13.31
C ILE A 64 -9.04 23.26 -12.62
N ASP A 65 -10.15 23.09 -11.90
CA ASP A 65 -10.80 24.18 -11.17
C ASP A 65 -9.82 24.84 -10.18
N ALA A 66 -9.06 24.04 -9.41
CA ALA A 66 -8.06 24.53 -8.48
C ALA A 66 -6.86 25.26 -9.12
N LEU A 67 -6.60 25.05 -10.43
CA LEU A 67 -5.57 25.77 -11.18
C LEU A 67 -6.07 27.10 -11.75
N LEU A 68 -7.39 27.25 -11.87
CA LEU A 68 -8.04 28.42 -12.46
C LEU A 68 -8.54 29.41 -11.39
N ASP A 69 -8.57 29.01 -10.12
CA ASP A 69 -8.78 29.86 -8.92
C ASP A 69 -7.51 30.62 -8.51
#